data_AF-J2JE95-F1
#
_entry.id   AF-J2JE95-F1
#
_cell.length_a   1.000
_cell.length_b   1.000
_cell.length_c   1.000
_cell.angle_alpha   90.00
_cell.angle_beta   90.00
_cell.angle_gamma   90.00
#
_symmetry.space_group_name_H-M   'P 1'
#
loop_
_entity.id
_entity.type
_entity.pdbx_description
1 polymer ?
#
loop_
_entity_poly.entity_id
_entity_poly.type
_entity_poly.pdbx_seq_one_letter_code
_entity_poly.pdbx_strand_id
1 'polypeptide(L)'
;MIQTKEIILYYSRSQKSGKIRIELTNPIVDQSGATTFTVTDWVVDEDGNKTYRDSKSVTKTADEINYLDSYIEDNFPEVLLLPKTERERKKMKIGLMLDTQTNLLDSGNTIYGLTPIDWEFTAE
;
A
#
# COMPACT_ATOMS: atom_id res chain seq x y z
N MET A 1 -0.58 5.72 -2.26
CA MET A 1 -1.05 4.63 -3.10
C MET A 1 0.12 4.03 -3.86
N ILE A 2 -0.05 2.76 -4.20
CA ILE A 2 0.87 1.98 -5.02
C ILE A 2 0.06 1.26 -6.09
N GLN A 3 0.70 0.88 -7.18
CA GLN A 3 0.04 0.18 -8.28
C GLN A 3 0.99 -0.83 -8.92
N THR A 4 0.45 -1.82 -9.61
CA THR A 4 1.25 -2.67 -10.49
C THR A 4 1.77 -1.88 -11.69
N LYS A 5 3.01 -2.16 -12.10
CA LYS A 5 3.64 -1.54 -13.27
C LYS A 5 2.89 -1.89 -14.55
N GLU A 6 2.54 -3.17 -14.68
CA GLU A 6 1.86 -3.72 -15.85
C GLU A 6 0.40 -4.09 -15.56
N ILE A 7 -0.37 -4.22 -16.64
CA ILE A 7 -1.68 -4.85 -16.61
C ILE A 7 -1.48 -6.33 -16.29
N ILE A 8 -2.21 -6.82 -15.30
CA ILE A 8 -2.16 -8.23 -14.91
C ILE A 8 -3.51 -8.90 -15.11
N LEU A 9 -3.48 -10.20 -15.35
CA LEU A 9 -4.67 -11.04 -15.30
C LEU A 9 -4.92 -11.43 -13.85
N TYR A 10 -6.12 -11.14 -13.36
CA TYR A 10 -6.51 -11.49 -12.00
C TYR A 10 -7.89 -12.17 -12.04
N TYR A 11 -8.04 -13.24 -11.25
CA TYR A 11 -9.09 -14.26 -11.30
C TYR A 11 -8.93 -15.34 -12.40
N SER A 12 -8.96 -16.61 -11.98
CA SER A 12 -8.79 -17.77 -12.87
C SER A 12 -10.05 -18.16 -13.65
N ARG A 13 -11.23 -17.58 -13.32
CA ARG A 13 -12.53 -17.98 -13.88
C ARG A 13 -13.24 -16.90 -14.71
N SER A 14 -12.90 -15.63 -14.50
CA SER A 14 -13.29 -14.53 -15.39
C SER A 14 -12.01 -13.80 -15.72
N GLN A 15 -11.57 -13.84 -16.98
CA GLN A 15 -10.38 -13.14 -17.44
C GLN A 15 -10.63 -11.63 -17.31
N LYS A 16 -10.35 -11.09 -16.13
CA LYS A 16 -10.32 -9.66 -15.91
C LYS A 16 -8.85 -9.23 -15.92
N SER A 17 -8.56 -8.26 -16.77
CA SER A 17 -7.24 -7.63 -16.88
C SER A 17 -7.34 -6.21 -16.36
N GLY A 18 -6.30 -5.78 -15.65
CA GLY A 18 -6.17 -4.40 -15.19
C GLY A 18 -4.94 -4.23 -14.33
N LYS A 19 -4.62 -2.99 -13.98
CA LYS A 19 -3.61 -2.72 -12.96
C LYS A 19 -4.25 -2.83 -11.59
N ILE A 20 -3.57 -3.47 -10.64
CA ILE A 20 -4.02 -3.45 -9.25
C ILE A 20 -3.49 -2.19 -8.60
N ARG A 21 -4.37 -1.37 -8.05
CA ARG A 21 -4.01 -0.19 -7.27
C ARG A 21 -4.46 -0.39 -5.83
N ILE A 22 -3.56 -0.11 -4.89
CA ILE A 22 -3.83 -0.18 -3.47
C ILE A 22 -3.75 1.23 -2.87
N GLU A 23 -4.78 1.57 -2.10
CA GLU A 23 -4.94 2.87 -1.48
C GLU A 23 -5.17 2.72 0.03
N LEU A 24 -4.59 3.62 0.81
CA LEU A 24 -4.93 3.79 2.23
C LEU A 24 -5.98 4.89 2.34
N THR A 25 -7.04 4.62 3.08
CA THR A 25 -8.07 5.61 3.40
C THR A 25 -8.43 5.56 4.88
N ASN A 26 -8.92 6.70 5.37
CA ASN A 26 -9.58 6.84 6.68
C ASN A 26 -8.75 6.32 7.87
N PRO A 27 -7.57 6.90 8.18
CA PRO A 27 -6.87 6.55 9.40
C PRO A 27 -7.71 6.96 10.62
N ILE A 28 -8.05 6.00 11.47
CA ILE A 28 -8.75 6.22 12.74
C ILE A 28 -7.77 5.93 13.87
N VAL A 29 -7.51 6.93 14.71
CA VAL A 29 -6.67 6.79 15.89
C VAL A 29 -7.56 6.60 17.11
N ASP A 30 -7.32 5.53 17.87
CA ASP A 30 -8.05 5.27 19.11
C ASP A 30 -7.40 5.97 20.33
N GLN A 31 -8.01 5.80 21.52
CA GLN A 31 -7.53 6.42 22.75
C GLN A 31 -6.17 5.89 23.23
N SER A 32 -5.74 4.71 22.75
CA SER A 32 -4.43 4.13 23.04
C SER A 32 -3.34 4.59 22.07
N GLY A 33 -3.71 5.34 21.04
CA GLY A 33 -2.82 5.76 19.96
C GLY A 33 -2.63 4.71 18.86
N ALA A 34 -3.36 3.59 18.92
CA ALA A 34 -3.38 2.63 17.81
C ALA A 34 -4.12 3.26 16.62
N THR A 35 -3.53 3.11 15.43
CA THR A 35 -4.12 3.63 14.19
C THR A 35 -4.64 2.48 13.34
N THR A 36 -5.90 2.56 12.96
CA THR A 36 -6.52 1.64 12.01
C THR A 36 -6.61 2.30 10.65
N PHE A 37 -6.14 1.59 9.62
CA PHE A 37 -6.18 2.01 8.24
C PHE A 37 -7.09 1.09 7.43
N THR A 38 -7.86 1.66 6.52
CA THR A 38 -8.53 0.87 5.48
C THR A 38 -7.61 0.79 4.26
N VAL A 39 -7.19 -0.41 3.94
CA VAL A 39 -6.47 -0.74 2.71
C VAL A 39 -7.50 -1.19 1.69
N THR A 40 -7.65 -0.43 0.60
CA THR A 40 -8.62 -0.70 -0.46
C THR A 40 -7.92 -1.09 -1.75
N ASP A 41 -8.41 -2.15 -2.36
CA ASP A 41 -7.91 -2.69 -3.61
C ASP A 41 -8.82 -2.27 -4.75
N TRP A 42 -8.23 -1.66 -5.75
CA TRP A 42 -8.89 -1.25 -6.97
C TRP A 42 -8.29 -1.99 -8.15
N VAL A 43 -9.15 -2.27 -9.12
CA VAL A 43 -8.73 -2.61 -10.47
C VAL A 43 -8.86 -1.35 -11.29
N VAL A 44 -7.77 -0.98 -11.96
CA VAL A 44 -7.72 0.13 -12.89
C VAL A 44 -7.68 -0.43 -14.32
N ASP A 45 -8.67 -0.08 -15.13
CA ASP A 45 -8.70 -0.46 -16.56
C ASP A 45 -7.78 0.45 -17.41
N GLU A 46 -7.71 0.19 -18.71
CA GLU A 46 -6.89 0.96 -19.67
C GLU A 46 -7.31 2.44 -19.76
N ASP A 47 -8.58 2.73 -19.49
CA ASP A 47 -9.16 4.08 -19.49
C ASP A 47 -8.96 4.81 -18.14
N GLY A 48 -8.37 4.14 -17.15
CA GLY A 48 -8.12 4.68 -15.82
C GLY A 48 -9.30 4.59 -14.84
N ASN A 49 -10.40 3.94 -15.22
CA ASN A 49 -11.55 3.76 -14.35
C ASN A 49 -11.22 2.76 -13.24
N LYS A 50 -11.64 3.11 -12.02
CA LYS A 50 -11.44 2.26 -10.83
C LYS A 50 -12.68 1.41 -10.57
N THR A 51 -12.49 0.10 -10.53
CA THR A 51 -13.49 -0.84 -10.05
C THR A 51 -13.07 -1.38 -8.68
N TYR A 52 -13.93 -1.24 -7.67
CA TYR A 52 -13.68 -1.81 -6.34
C TYR A 52 -13.52 -3.33 -6.43
N ARG A 53 -12.48 -3.85 -5.78
CA ARG A 53 -12.22 -5.29 -5.69
C ARG A 53 -12.45 -5.82 -4.28
N ASP A 54 -11.73 -5.27 -3.32
CA ASP A 54 -11.76 -5.71 -1.93
C ASP A 54 -11.24 -4.61 -0.99
N SER A 55 -11.40 -4.80 0.31
CA SER A 55 -10.77 -3.97 1.33
C SER A 55 -10.52 -4.75 2.62
N LYS A 56 -9.44 -4.39 3.30
CA LYS A 56 -9.12 -4.90 4.65
C LYS A 56 -8.86 -3.74 5.60
N SER A 57 -9.20 -3.93 6.87
CA SER A 57 -8.77 -3.03 7.94
C SER A 57 -7.46 -3.55 8.54
N VAL A 58 -6.47 -2.68 8.68
CA VAL A 58 -5.17 -2.98 9.29
C VAL A 58 -4.99 -2.07 10.48
N THR A 59 -4.88 -2.63 11.68
CA THR A 59 -4.61 -1.88 12.90
C THR A 59 -3.14 -2.03 13.27
N LYS A 60 -2.48 -0.90 13.56
CA LYS A 60 -1.12 -0.83 14.07
C LYS A 60 -1.11 -0.09 15.39
N THR A 61 -0.42 -0.66 16.37
CA THR A 61 -0.20 -0.03 17.67
C THR A 61 0.70 1.21 17.51
N ALA A 62 0.69 2.09 18.52
CA ALA A 62 1.56 3.27 18.53
C ALA A 62 3.05 2.88 18.41
N ASP A 63 3.47 1.82 19.09
CA ASP A 63 4.86 1.33 19.06
C ASP A 63 5.25 0.80 17.67
N GLU A 64 4.36 0.06 17.00
CA GLU A 64 4.60 -0.40 15.63
C GLU A 64 4.72 0.77 14.65
N ILE A 65 3.91 1.81 14.82
CA ILE A 65 3.98 3.02 13.98
C ILE A 65 5.28 3.76 14.22
N ASN A 66 5.69 3.95 15.48
CA ASN A 66 6.95 4.61 15.83
C ASN A 66 8.17 3.84 15.29
N TYR A 67 8.12 2.50 15.36
CA TYR A 67 9.16 1.65 14.78
C TYR A 67 9.21 1.80 13.24
N LEU A 68 8.06 1.72 12.57
CA LEU A 68 7.97 1.91 11.13
C LEU A 68 8.45 3.30 10.71
N ASP A 69 8.12 4.33 11.50
CA ASP A 69 8.53 5.70 11.24
C ASP A 69 10.05 5.84 11.28
N SER A 70 10.68 5.33 12.34
CA SER A 70 12.13 5.33 12.50
C SER A 70 12.81 4.54 11.37
N TYR A 71 12.31 3.35 11.06
CA TYR A 71 12.82 2.53 9.97
C TYR A 71 12.76 3.26 8.62
N ILE A 72 11.66 3.95 8.33
CA ILE A 72 11.52 4.70 7.08
C ILE A 72 12.49 5.88 7.05
N GLU A 73 12.63 6.62 8.14
CA GLU A 73 13.58 7.74 8.20
C GLU A 73 15.04 7.29 8.02
N ASP A 74 15.40 6.14 8.57
CA ASP A 74 16.75 5.57 8.43
C ASP A 74 17.05 5.06 7.01
N ASN A 75 16.08 4.42 6.36
CA ASN A 75 16.26 3.79 5.04
C ASN A 75 15.91 4.72 3.86
N PHE A 76 15.12 5.75 4.10
CA PHE A 76 14.67 6.75 3.11
C PHE A 76 14.90 8.17 3.67
N PRO A 77 16.15 8.56 3.96
CA PRO A 77 16.46 9.82 4.64
C PRO A 77 15.99 11.07 3.89
N GLU A 78 15.73 10.97 2.58
CA GLU A 78 15.18 12.06 1.78
C GLU A 78 13.81 12.55 2.26
N VAL A 79 13.03 11.71 2.97
CA VAL A 79 11.73 12.13 3.52
C VAL A 79 11.88 13.22 4.57
N LEU A 80 13.02 13.27 5.28
CA LEU A 80 13.29 14.27 6.30
C LEU A 80 13.46 15.68 5.73
N LEU A 81 13.79 15.78 4.44
CA LEU A 81 13.94 17.04 3.72
C LEU A 81 12.59 17.63 3.29
N LEU A 82 11.50 16.85 3.36
CA LEU A 82 10.17 17.27 2.95
C LEU A 82 9.46 18.06 4.06
N PRO A 83 8.58 19.03 3.70
CA PRO A 83 7.66 19.65 4.65
C PRO A 83 6.83 18.61 5.39
N LYS A 84 6.45 18.91 6.65
CA LYS A 84 5.76 17.96 7.54
C LYS A 84 4.63 17.18 6.85
N THR A 85 3.68 17.87 6.23
CA THR A 85 2.52 17.21 5.58
C THR A 85 2.93 16.29 4.43
N GLU A 86 3.91 16.71 3.62
CA GLU A 86 4.39 15.92 2.49
C GLU A 86 5.20 14.70 2.95
N ARG A 87 6.01 14.89 4.00
CA ARG A 87 6.75 13.83 4.68
C ARG A 87 5.83 12.75 5.21
N GLU A 88 4.81 13.11 5.98
CA GLU A 88 3.85 12.14 6.54
C GLU A 88 3.13 11.36 5.42
N ARG A 89 2.70 12.05 4.36
CA ARG A 89 2.11 11.39 3.18
C ARG A 89 3.10 10.44 2.50
N LYS A 90 4.36 10.84 2.33
CA LYS A 90 5.40 10.01 1.71
C LYS A 90 5.71 8.78 2.56
N LYS A 91 5.86 8.93 3.88
CA LYS A 91 6.03 7.84 4.84
C LYS A 91 4.86 6.86 4.79
N MET A 92 3.62 7.34 4.78
CA MET A 92 2.44 6.47 4.61
C MET A 92 2.47 5.67 3.30
N LYS A 93 2.87 6.30 2.19
CA LYS A 93 3.01 5.58 0.90
C LYS A 93 4.09 4.49 0.98
N ILE A 94 5.23 4.78 1.60
CA ILE A 94 6.31 3.81 1.80
C ILE A 94 5.84 2.67 2.71
N GLY A 95 5.18 2.98 3.83
CA GLY A 95 4.61 1.98 4.74
C GLY A 95 3.62 1.04 4.04
N LEU A 96 2.76 1.56 3.16
CA LEU A 96 1.87 0.74 2.34
C LEU A 96 2.63 -0.20 1.39
N MET A 97 3.69 0.32 0.76
CA MET A 97 4.55 -0.49 -0.12
C MET A 97 5.20 -1.62 0.66
N LEU A 98 5.75 -1.33 1.85
CA LEU A 98 6.35 -2.32 2.73
C LEU A 98 5.31 -3.37 3.16
N ASP A 99 4.10 -2.99 3.62
CA ASP A 99 3.04 -3.96 3.97
C ASP A 99 2.72 -4.90 2.81
N THR A 100 2.56 -4.34 1.61
CA THR A 100 2.19 -5.10 0.41
C THR A 100 3.32 -6.04 -0.05
N GLN A 101 4.57 -5.60 0.06
CA GLN A 101 5.74 -6.33 -0.44
C GLN A 101 6.37 -7.28 0.59
N THR A 102 6.01 -7.18 1.87
CA THR A 102 6.58 -8.03 2.94
C THR A 102 5.58 -9.06 3.46
N ASN A 103 4.28 -8.85 3.25
CA ASN A 103 3.26 -9.84 3.55
C ASN A 103 3.11 -10.83 2.38
N LEU A 104 4.14 -11.67 2.23
CA LEU A 104 4.26 -12.63 1.14
C LEU A 104 3.66 -14.00 1.54
N LEU A 105 3.10 -14.68 0.55
CA LEU A 105 2.79 -16.10 0.61
C LEU A 105 4.09 -16.92 0.66
N ASP A 106 4.00 -18.18 1.06
CA ASP A 106 5.16 -19.10 1.12
C ASP A 106 5.92 -19.23 -0.22
N SER A 107 5.26 -18.93 -1.34
CA SER A 107 5.86 -18.89 -2.67
C SER A 107 6.76 -17.67 -2.92
N GLY A 108 6.83 -16.72 -2.00
CA GLY A 108 7.51 -15.42 -2.18
C GLY A 108 6.70 -14.40 -2.97
N ASN A 109 5.46 -14.73 -3.36
CA ASN A 109 4.57 -13.81 -4.05
C ASN A 109 3.68 -13.05 -3.05
N THR A 110 3.28 -11.83 -3.40
CA THR A 110 2.20 -11.11 -2.74
C THR A 110 0.88 -11.88 -2.86
N ILE A 111 -0.13 -11.48 -2.09
CA ILE A 111 -1.48 -12.06 -2.13
C ILE A 111 -2.15 -11.98 -3.53
N TYR A 112 -1.60 -11.19 -4.44
CA TYR A 112 -2.06 -11.09 -5.83
C TYR A 112 -1.30 -12.00 -6.79
N GLY A 113 -0.42 -12.87 -6.29
CA GLY A 113 0.40 -13.76 -7.10
C GLY A 113 1.53 -13.05 -7.85
N LEU A 114 1.93 -11.86 -7.38
CA LEU A 114 2.98 -11.03 -7.98
C LEU A 114 4.22 -10.98 -7.11
N THR A 115 5.35 -10.55 -7.66
CA THR A 115 6.57 -10.29 -6.88
C THR A 115 6.63 -8.84 -6.41
N PRO A 116 7.47 -8.50 -5.41
CA PRO A 116 7.65 -7.12 -4.99
C PRO A 116 8.05 -6.16 -6.13
N ILE A 117 8.85 -6.62 -7.10
CA ILE A 117 9.34 -5.78 -8.19
C ILE A 117 8.23 -5.33 -9.16
N ASP A 118 7.06 -5.96 -9.12
CA ASP A 118 5.93 -5.64 -10.00
C ASP A 118 5.17 -4.39 -9.57
N TRP A 119 5.54 -3.78 -8.43
CA TRP A 119 4.86 -2.64 -7.83
C TRP A 119 5.65 -1.34 -7.99
N GLU A 120 4.92 -0.22 -8.06
CA GLU A 120 5.46 1.13 -8.13
C GLU A 120 4.64 2.12 -7.30
N PHE A 121 5.28 3.22 -6.90
CA PHE A 121 4.58 4.33 -6.31
C PHE A 121 3.83 5.11 -7.38
N THR A 122 2.60 5.53 -7.08
CA THR A 122 1.83 6.39 -7.98
C THR A 122 1.67 7.80 -7.41
N ALA A 123 1.61 8.78 -8.32
CA ALA A 123 1.19 10.14 -8.02
C ALA A 123 -0.26 10.16 -7.49
N GLU A 124 -0.59 11.16 -6.65
CA GLU A 124 -1.96 11.40 -6.14
C GLU A 124 -3.00 11.51 -7.27
#